data_AF-A0A9X8GLJ4-F1
#
_entry.id   AF-A0A9X8GLJ4-F1
#
_cell.length_a   1.000
_cell.length_b   1.000
_cell.length_c   1.000
_cell.angle_alpha   90.00
_cell.angle_beta   90.00
_cell.angle_gamma   90.00
#
_symmetry.space_group_name_H-M   'P 1'
#
loop_
_entity.id
_entity.type
_entity.pdbx_description
1 polymer ?
#
loop_
_entity_poly.entity_id
_entity_poly.type
_entity_poly.pdbx_seq_one_letter_code
_entity_poly.pdbx_strand_id
1 'polypeptide(L)'
;MKRFFQKLRYVHLRDVLSVFVMIAAMPYAAYLKRKRPHIWLICERPMEARDNGYWLYRYICIKQPQVDVVYVIDPSSPDRAKVAQFGREIIPWGGIRHWAYYLAAENNISSQKGGKPNKALCYLLEVYGIRKNRRVFLQHGIIQGMRTKSWTEEVRD
;
A
#
# COMPACT_ATOMS: atom_id res chain seq x y z
N MET A 1 8.30 -16.74 -26.29
CA MET A 1 6.93 -17.24 -26.00
C MET A 1 6.82 -18.16 -24.77
N LYS A 2 7.67 -19.20 -24.60
CA LYS A 2 7.55 -20.15 -23.45
C LYS A 2 7.64 -19.51 -22.04
N ARG A 3 8.47 -18.47 -21.86
CA ARG A 3 8.58 -17.70 -20.60
C ARG A 3 7.31 -16.90 -20.23
N PHE A 4 6.52 -16.50 -21.23
CA PHE A 4 5.29 -15.73 -21.01
C PHE A 4 4.17 -16.62 -20.47
N PHE A 5 4.01 -17.82 -21.04
CA PHE A 5 3.07 -18.83 -20.55
C PHE A 5 3.43 -19.37 -19.16
N GLN A 6 4.72 -19.49 -18.81
CA GLN A 6 5.13 -19.84 -17.45
C GLN A 6 4.73 -18.76 -16.42
N LYS A 7 4.75 -17.47 -16.78
CA LYS A 7 4.24 -16.38 -15.92
C LYS A 7 2.71 -16.35 -15.85
N LEU A 8 2.03 -16.67 -16.95
CA LEU A 8 0.56 -16.77 -16.99
C LEU A 8 0.03 -17.88 -16.05
N ARG A 9 0.83 -18.94 -15.84
CA ARG A 9 0.51 -20.06 -14.93
C ARG A 9 0.43 -19.67 -13.45
N TYR A 10 0.95 -18.49 -13.08
CA TYR A 10 0.89 -17.95 -11.71
C TYR A 10 -0.22 -16.91 -11.51
N VAL A 11 -1.04 -16.65 -12.53
CA VAL A 11 -2.19 -15.76 -12.40
C VAL A 11 -3.30 -16.54 -11.70
N HIS A 12 -3.49 -16.27 -10.41
CA HIS A 12 -4.58 -16.87 -9.65
C HIS A 12 -5.90 -16.18 -9.99
N LEU A 13 -7.03 -16.86 -9.80
CA LEU A 13 -8.37 -16.29 -10.01
C LEU A 13 -8.57 -14.97 -9.22
N ARG A 14 -7.90 -14.87 -8.06
CA ARG A 14 -7.87 -13.66 -7.23
C ARG A 14 -7.22 -12.46 -7.94
N ASP A 15 -6.25 -12.69 -8.81
CA ASP A 15 -5.58 -11.63 -9.58
C ASP A 15 -6.49 -11.09 -10.68
N VAL A 16 -7.23 -11.96 -11.36
CA VAL A 16 -8.23 -11.56 -12.35
C VAL A 16 -9.35 -10.75 -11.69
N LEU A 17 -9.88 -11.23 -10.56
CA LEU A 17 -10.88 -10.50 -9.78
C LEU A 17 -10.37 -9.12 -9.33
N SER A 18 -9.11 -9.04 -8.93
CA SER A 18 -8.47 -7.79 -8.51
C SER A 18 -8.44 -6.72 -9.62
N VAL A 19 -8.37 -7.12 -10.89
CA VAL A 19 -8.44 -6.19 -12.02
C VAL A 19 -9.81 -5.52 -12.08
N PHE A 20 -10.90 -6.29 -11.96
CA PHE A 20 -12.25 -5.73 -11.96
C PHE A 20 -12.48 -4.80 -10.76
N VAL A 21 -12.01 -5.20 -9.57
CA VAL A 21 -12.08 -4.37 -8.35
C VAL A 21 -11.30 -3.07 -8.53
N MET A 22 -10.10 -3.14 -9.11
CA MET A 22 -9.29 -1.96 -9.41
C MET A 22 -10.00 -1.03 -10.39
N ILE A 23 -10.59 -1.55 -11.46
CA ILE A 23 -11.34 -0.75 -12.44
C ILE A 23 -12.52 -0.05 -11.76
N ALA A 24 -13.30 -0.79 -10.97
CA ALA A 24 -14.41 -0.23 -10.19
C ALA A 24 -13.95 0.82 -9.17
N ALA A 25 -12.72 0.71 -8.65
CA ALA A 25 -12.15 1.68 -7.71
C ALA A 25 -11.65 2.98 -8.37
N MET A 26 -11.44 3.01 -9.69
CA MET A 26 -10.83 4.18 -10.36
C MET A 26 -11.63 5.49 -10.23
N PRO A 27 -12.96 5.52 -10.41
CA PRO A 27 -13.74 6.75 -10.24
C PRO A 27 -13.63 7.29 -8.80
N TYR A 28 -13.66 6.39 -7.82
CA TYR A 28 -13.53 6.75 -6.42
C TYR A 28 -12.10 7.25 -6.08
N ALA A 29 -11.07 6.61 -6.64
CA ALA A 29 -9.69 7.06 -6.52
C ALA A 29 -9.50 8.49 -7.08
N ALA A 30 -10.10 8.77 -8.25
CA ALA A 30 -10.04 10.10 -8.87
C ALA A 30 -10.73 11.17 -8.01
N TYR A 31 -11.89 10.84 -7.44
CA TYR A 31 -12.58 11.70 -6.49
C TYR A 31 -11.73 11.99 -5.24
N LEU A 32 -11.18 10.94 -4.60
CA LEU A 32 -10.32 11.07 -3.42
C LEU A 32 -9.11 11.94 -3.70
N LYS A 33 -8.42 11.71 -4.83
CA LYS A 33 -7.23 12.47 -5.20
C LYS A 33 -7.50 13.97 -5.37
N ARG A 34 -8.70 14.34 -5.84
CA ARG A 34 -9.10 15.74 -5.98
C ARG A 34 -9.47 16.40 -4.65
N LYS A 35 -10.07 15.64 -3.73
CA LYS A 35 -10.58 16.17 -2.45
C LYS A 35 -9.56 16.14 -1.32
N ARG A 36 -8.71 15.11 -1.30
CA ARG A 36 -7.72 14.82 -0.25
C ARG A 36 -6.38 14.48 -0.91
N PRO A 37 -5.67 15.47 -1.48
CA PRO A 37 -4.47 15.23 -2.28
C PRO A 37 -3.28 14.70 -1.46
N HIS A 38 -3.25 14.92 -0.14
CA HIS A 38 -2.12 14.62 0.75
C HIS A 38 -2.37 13.41 1.67
N ILE A 39 -3.14 12.41 1.21
CA ILE A 39 -3.38 11.19 2.01
C ILE A 39 -2.10 10.36 2.13
N TRP A 40 -1.83 9.92 3.35
CA TRP A 40 -0.82 8.93 3.68
C TRP A 40 -1.50 7.61 4.02
N LEU A 41 -1.28 6.61 3.18
CA LEU A 41 -1.82 5.27 3.38
C LEU A 41 -0.75 4.40 4.04
N ILE A 42 -1.03 3.89 5.24
CA ILE A 42 -0.15 2.98 5.96
C ILE A 42 -0.76 1.58 5.95
N CYS A 43 0.04 0.59 5.57
CA CYS A 43 -0.38 -0.81 5.51
C CYS A 43 0.78 -1.75 5.89
N GLU A 44 0.51 -2.72 6.77
CA GLU A 44 1.44 -3.82 7.08
C GLU A 44 0.92 -5.14 6.48
N ARG A 45 0.96 -6.24 7.24
CA ARG A 45 0.20 -7.45 6.88
C ARG A 45 -1.27 -7.23 7.23
N PRO A 46 -2.20 -7.84 6.48
CA PRO A 46 -3.63 -7.70 6.74
C PRO A 46 -4.02 -7.97 8.20
N MET A 47 -3.37 -8.96 8.83
CA MET A 47 -3.69 -9.45 10.18
C MET A 47 -2.82 -8.87 11.29
N GLU A 48 -1.91 -7.94 11.00
CA GLU A 48 -0.93 -7.45 11.97
C GLU A 48 -0.84 -5.91 11.93
N ALA A 49 -0.69 -5.31 13.11
CA ALA A 49 -0.25 -3.92 13.28
C ALA A 49 0.79 -3.89 14.40
N ARG A 50 1.99 -4.38 14.08
CA ARG A 50 3.04 -4.71 15.06
C ARG A 50 4.42 -4.18 14.69
N ASP A 51 4.58 -3.70 13.47
CA ASP A 51 5.86 -3.28 12.91
C ASP A 51 5.98 -1.74 12.90
N ASN A 52 7.00 -1.22 12.22
CA ASN A 52 7.31 0.20 12.13
C ASN A 52 6.17 1.04 11.52
N GLY A 53 5.27 0.45 10.74
CA GLY A 53 4.13 1.15 10.14
C GLY A 53 3.11 1.55 11.19
N TYR A 54 2.81 0.64 12.12
CA TYR A 54 1.98 0.92 13.28
C TYR A 54 2.58 2.03 14.15
N TRP A 55 3.88 1.98 14.43
CA TRP A 55 4.53 3.00 15.26
C TRP A 55 4.53 4.37 14.60
N LEU A 56 4.77 4.44 13.29
CA LEU A 56 4.62 5.68 12.53
C LEU A 56 3.18 6.20 12.57
N TYR A 57 2.20 5.33 12.33
CA TYR A 57 0.79 5.68 12.40
C TYR A 57 0.42 6.25 13.77
N ARG A 58 0.80 5.56 14.85
CA ARG A 58 0.60 6.02 16.23
C ARG A 58 1.24 7.38 16.47
N TYR A 59 2.48 7.58 16.02
CA TYR A 59 3.17 8.86 16.18
C TYR A 59 2.41 9.99 15.48
N ILE A 60 2.00 9.79 14.23
CA ILE A 60 1.20 10.76 13.47
C ILE A 60 -0.15 11.01 14.16
N CYS A 61 -0.79 9.95 14.65
CA CYS A 61 -2.04 10.03 15.39
C CYS A 61 -1.98 10.99 16.59
N ILE A 62 -0.90 10.92 17.35
CA ILE A 62 -0.73 11.64 18.62
C ILE A 62 -0.07 13.02 18.42
N LYS A 63 0.91 13.12 17.53
CA LYS A 63 1.79 14.29 17.43
C LYS A 63 1.54 15.17 16.20
N GLN A 64 0.89 14.64 15.17
CA GLN A 64 0.68 15.34 13.89
C GLN A 64 -0.79 15.20 13.41
N PRO A 65 -1.77 15.77 14.13
CA PRO A 65 -3.20 15.66 13.81
C PRO A 65 -3.62 16.25 12.46
N GLN A 66 -2.84 17.19 11.93
CA GLN A 66 -3.06 17.79 10.62
C GLN A 66 -2.70 16.87 9.44
N VAL A 67 -1.91 15.81 9.68
CA VAL A 67 -1.55 14.86 8.62
C VAL A 67 -2.71 13.90 8.39
N ASP A 68 -3.19 13.89 7.15
CA ASP A 68 -4.23 12.99 6.70
C ASP A 68 -3.68 11.56 6.53
N VAL A 69 -3.78 10.77 7.59
CA VAL A 69 -3.27 9.40 7.65
C VAL A 69 -4.41 8.40 7.78
N VAL A 70 -4.30 7.34 7.00
CA VAL A 70 -5.28 6.26 6.94
C VAL A 70 -4.55 4.93 7.09
N TYR A 71 -5.12 4.03 7.89
CA TYR A 71 -4.53 2.71 8.12
C TYR A 71 -5.36 1.61 7.46
N VAL A 72 -4.69 0.69 6.78
CA VAL A 72 -5.33 -0.49 6.18
C VAL A 72 -5.09 -1.69 7.06
N ILE A 73 -6.18 -2.36 7.46
CA ILE A 73 -6.12 -3.59 8.26
C ILE A 73 -7.33 -4.47 7.96
N ASP A 74 -7.17 -5.78 8.07
CA ASP A 74 -8.28 -6.71 7.92
C ASP A 74 -9.29 -6.52 9.07
N PRO A 75 -10.61 -6.49 8.79
CA PRO A 75 -11.63 -6.40 9.83
C PRO A 75 -11.55 -7.50 10.90
N SER A 76 -11.10 -8.70 10.51
CA SER A 76 -10.94 -9.86 11.40
C SER A 76 -9.61 -9.87 12.17
N SER A 77 -8.74 -8.89 11.93
CA SER A 77 -7.44 -8.81 12.61
C SER A 77 -7.61 -8.61 14.12
N PRO A 78 -6.90 -9.40 14.96
CA PRO A 78 -6.88 -9.19 16.40
C PRO A 78 -6.27 -7.83 16.79
N ASP A 79 -5.42 -7.26 15.92
CA ASP A 79 -4.77 -5.97 16.17
C ASP A 79 -5.61 -4.77 15.71
N ARG A 80 -6.79 -4.98 15.10
CA ARG A 80 -7.64 -3.89 14.62
C ARG A 80 -7.99 -2.89 15.72
N ALA A 81 -8.26 -3.37 16.93
CA ALA A 81 -8.56 -2.51 18.09
C ALA A 81 -7.40 -1.55 18.41
N LYS A 82 -6.14 -1.99 18.23
CA LYS A 82 -4.95 -1.14 18.46
C LYS A 82 -4.87 0.03 17.50
N VAL A 83 -5.44 -0.10 16.31
CA VAL A 83 -5.49 0.97 15.29
C VAL A 83 -6.73 1.84 15.50
N ALA A 84 -7.87 1.22 15.83
CA ALA A 84 -9.16 1.88 16.01
C ALA A 84 -9.21 2.87 17.17
N GLN A 85 -8.43 2.62 18.24
CA GLN A 85 -8.40 3.49 19.42
C GLN A 85 -8.03 4.95 19.12
N PHE A 86 -7.39 5.24 17.98
CA PHE A 86 -7.00 6.60 17.61
C PHE A 86 -8.11 7.40 16.90
N GLY A 87 -9.27 6.79 16.64
CA GLY A 87 -10.44 7.46 16.06
C GLY A 87 -10.27 7.93 14.60
N ARG A 88 -9.18 7.56 13.93
CA ARG A 88 -8.96 7.90 12.51
C ARG A 88 -9.59 6.88 11.58
N GLU A 89 -9.67 7.25 10.30
CA GLU A 89 -10.24 6.41 9.27
C GLU A 89 -9.42 5.12 9.07
N ILE A 90 -10.12 3.99 9.12
CA ILE A 90 -9.54 2.66 8.89
C ILE A 90 -10.21 2.04 7.66
N ILE A 91 -9.39 1.48 6.78
CA ILE A 91 -9.84 0.88 5.54
C ILE A 91 -9.69 -0.65 5.64
N PRO A 92 -10.76 -1.41 5.34
CA PRO A 92 -10.68 -2.86 5.24
C PRO A 92 -9.68 -3.29 4.16
N TRP A 93 -8.84 -4.28 4.48
CA TRP A 93 -7.91 -4.83 3.51
C TRP A 93 -8.62 -5.41 2.27
N GLY A 94 -8.03 -5.19 1.09
CA GLY A 94 -8.37 -5.90 -0.16
C GLY A 94 -9.60 -5.43 -0.94
N GLY A 95 -10.47 -4.62 -0.33
CA GLY A 95 -11.69 -4.13 -0.98
C GLY A 95 -11.48 -2.97 -1.97
N ILE A 96 -12.58 -2.52 -2.58
CA ILE A 96 -12.61 -1.35 -3.48
C ILE A 96 -12.04 -0.10 -2.81
N ARG A 97 -12.34 0.13 -1.52
CA ARG A 97 -11.78 1.26 -0.77
C ARG A 97 -10.26 1.16 -0.64
N HIS A 98 -9.71 -0.02 -0.34
CA HIS A 98 -8.26 -0.20 -0.27
C HIS A 98 -7.60 0.13 -1.62
N TRP A 99 -8.16 -0.37 -2.72
CA TRP A 99 -7.69 -0.02 -4.07
C TRP A 99 -7.78 1.48 -4.35
N ALA A 100 -8.90 2.12 -4.03
CA ALA A 100 -9.08 3.54 -4.30
C ALA A 100 -8.10 4.41 -3.52
N TYR A 101 -7.92 4.15 -2.23
CA TYR A 101 -6.94 4.86 -1.39
C TYR A 101 -5.51 4.57 -1.84
N TYR A 102 -5.17 3.32 -2.18
CA TYR A 102 -3.84 2.97 -2.70
C TYR A 102 -3.49 3.76 -3.98
N LEU A 103 -4.46 3.89 -4.88
CA LEU A 103 -4.32 4.63 -6.13
C LEU A 103 -4.33 6.16 -5.94
N ALA A 104 -5.01 6.67 -4.91
CA ALA A 104 -5.13 8.11 -4.65
C ALA A 104 -4.03 8.68 -3.74
N ALA A 105 -3.49 7.86 -2.82
CA ALA A 105 -2.56 8.31 -1.79
C ALA A 105 -1.27 8.90 -2.36
N GLU A 106 -0.83 10.00 -1.77
CA GLU A 106 0.44 10.63 -2.07
C GLU A 106 1.59 9.70 -1.65
N ASN A 107 1.49 9.19 -0.42
CA ASN A 107 2.47 8.27 0.17
C ASN A 107 1.81 6.94 0.51
N ASN A 108 2.27 5.86 -0.13
CA ASN A 108 1.96 4.49 0.23
C ASN A 108 3.11 3.95 1.08
N ILE A 109 2.87 3.79 2.37
CA ILE A 109 3.88 3.45 3.38
C ILE A 109 3.64 2.02 3.85
N SER A 110 4.68 1.19 3.82
CA SER A 110 4.60 -0.18 4.33
C SER A 110 5.94 -0.64 4.88
N SER A 111 5.90 -1.38 5.99
CA SER A 111 7.09 -2.06 6.51
C SER A 111 7.44 -3.32 5.71
N GLN A 112 6.48 -3.86 4.96
CA GLN A 112 6.65 -5.13 4.27
C GLN A 112 6.26 -5.04 2.80
N LYS A 113 6.71 -5.99 1.99
CA LYS A 113 6.24 -6.13 0.59
C LYS A 113 4.74 -6.48 0.49
N GLY A 114 4.02 -6.58 1.62
CA GLY A 114 2.62 -6.98 1.75
C GLY A 114 1.60 -5.84 1.71
N GLY A 115 2.02 -4.58 1.75
CA GLY A 115 1.08 -3.44 1.80
C GLY A 115 0.28 -3.18 0.51
N LYS A 116 0.51 -3.96 -0.55
CA LYS A 116 -0.14 -3.81 -1.86
C LYS A 116 -1.42 -4.65 -1.91
N PRO A 117 -2.56 -4.11 -2.39
CA PRO A 117 -3.80 -4.87 -2.54
C PRO A 117 -3.63 -6.14 -3.39
N ASN A 118 -2.81 -6.05 -4.46
CA ASN A 118 -2.40 -7.18 -5.28
C ASN A 118 -0.97 -6.99 -5.77
N LYS A 119 -0.06 -7.89 -5.40
CA LYS A 119 1.37 -7.75 -5.70
C LYS A 119 1.66 -7.75 -7.21
N ALA A 120 1.01 -8.62 -7.98
CA ALA A 120 1.26 -8.79 -9.41
C ALA A 120 0.74 -7.60 -10.22
N LEU A 121 -0.49 -7.16 -9.94
CA LEU A 121 -1.12 -6.05 -10.65
C LEU A 121 -0.48 -4.71 -10.26
N CYS A 122 -0.18 -4.50 -8.97
CA CYS A 122 0.56 -3.32 -8.56
C CYS A 122 1.95 -3.30 -9.19
N TYR A 123 2.69 -4.41 -9.25
CA TYR A 123 3.96 -4.46 -9.96
C TYR A 123 3.82 -4.07 -11.43
N LEU A 124 2.76 -4.54 -12.12
CA LEU A 124 2.47 -4.17 -13.49
C LEU A 124 2.27 -2.65 -13.65
N LEU A 125 1.41 -2.06 -12.84
CA LEU A 125 1.15 -0.60 -12.84
C LEU A 125 2.42 0.21 -12.58
N GLU A 126 3.32 -0.32 -11.75
CA GLU A 126 4.58 0.31 -11.38
C GLU A 126 5.59 0.29 -12.51
N VAL A 127 5.75 -0.87 -13.17
CA VAL A 127 6.66 -1.03 -14.31
C VAL A 127 6.21 -0.20 -15.50
N TYR A 128 4.90 -0.11 -15.77
CA TYR A 128 4.38 0.72 -16.86
C TYR A 128 4.33 2.21 -16.53
N GLY A 129 4.74 2.65 -15.34
CA GLY A 129 4.87 4.07 -14.98
C GLY A 129 3.54 4.85 -14.96
N ILE A 130 2.40 4.15 -14.99
CA ILE A 130 1.06 4.75 -15.19
C ILE A 130 0.67 5.64 -13.99
N ARG A 131 1.25 5.42 -12.80
CA ARG A 131 1.01 6.26 -11.61
C ARG A 131 2.27 6.53 -10.79
N LYS A 132 2.51 7.81 -10.51
CA LYS A 132 3.63 8.35 -9.71
C LYS A 132 3.27 8.51 -8.22
N ASN A 133 2.74 7.47 -7.57
CA ASN A 133 2.53 7.54 -6.11
C ASN A 133 3.87 7.27 -5.41
N ARG A 134 4.22 8.05 -4.38
CA ARG A 134 5.46 7.84 -3.62
C ARG A 134 5.28 6.58 -2.76
N ARG A 135 6.21 5.64 -2.87
CA ARG A 135 6.21 4.42 -2.06
C ARG A 135 7.34 4.51 -1.05
N VAL A 136 6.97 4.46 0.22
CA VAL A 136 7.93 4.52 1.33
C VAL A 136 8.01 3.14 1.96
N PHE A 137 9.17 2.52 1.85
CA PHE A 137 9.43 1.25 2.53
C PHE A 137 10.09 1.54 3.88
N LEU A 138 9.39 1.20 4.95
CA LEU A 138 9.96 1.28 6.30
C LEU A 138 10.74 0.01 6.56
N GLN A 139 12.06 0.10 6.51
CA GLN A 139 12.90 -1.06 6.77
C GLN A 139 12.67 -1.55 8.21
N HIS A 140 12.46 -2.86 8.37
CA HIS A 140 12.35 -3.51 9.68
C HIS A 140 13.54 -4.46 9.91
N GLY A 141 14.07 -4.47 11.13
CA GLY A 141 15.24 -5.28 11.53
C GLY A 141 16.59 -4.57 11.36
N ILE A 142 17.59 -5.06 12.10
CA ILE A 142 18.97 -4.58 12.03
C ILE A 142 19.61 -5.22 10.79
N ILE A 143 20.01 -4.40 9.80
CA ILE A 143 20.82 -4.88 8.67
C ILE A 143 22.28 -4.85 9.10
N GLN A 144 22.84 -6.01 9.39
CA GLN A 144 24.28 -6.16 9.47
C GLN A 144 24.84 -6.29 8.05
N GLY A 145 25.35 -5.18 7.50
CA GLY A 145 26.37 -5.18 6.45
C GLY A 145 26.03 -5.67 5.04
N MET A 146 24.77 -5.88 4.65
CA MET A 146 24.45 -6.09 3.23
C MET A 146 24.13 -4.77 2.54
N ARG A 147 25.02 -4.34 1.63
CA ARG A 147 24.82 -3.22 0.68
C ARG A 147 23.43 -3.35 0.02
N THR A 148 22.47 -2.54 0.46
CA THR A 148 21.24 -2.34 -0.29
C THR A 148 21.62 -1.51 -1.53
N LYS A 149 21.51 -2.08 -2.73
CA LYS A 149 21.47 -1.26 -3.94
C LYS A 149 20.25 -0.35 -3.82
N SER A 150 20.49 0.90 -3.48
CA SER A 150 19.53 1.99 -3.62
C SER A 150 19.13 2.04 -5.09
N TRP A 151 17.85 1.81 -5.38
CA TRP A 151 17.26 2.10 -6.69
C TRP A 151 17.06 3.61 -6.80
N THR A 152 18.17 4.31 -6.97
CA THR A 152 18.25 5.71 -7.38
C THR A 152 19.44 5.77 -8.34
N GLU A 153 19.21 6.30 -9.54
CA GLU A 153 20.16 6.47 -10.65
C GLU A 153 20.15 5.35 -11.71
N GLU A 154 19.13 5.39 -12.56
CA GLU A 154 19.25 5.04 -13.99
C GLU A 154 18.45 6.08 -14.80
N VAL A 155 18.77 7.36 -14.57
CA VAL A 155 18.51 8.49 -15.49
C VAL A 155 19.64 9.47 -15.28
N ARG A 156 20.79 9.21 -15.91
CA ARG A 156 21.71 10.21 -16.45
C ARG A 156 22.76 9.51 -17.32
N ASP A 157 22.86 10.08 -18.51
CA ASP A 157 23.76 9.84 -19.65
C ASP A 157 23.50 8.60 -20.51
#